data_AF-A0A7V2EML7-F1
#
_entry.id   AF-A0A7V2EML7-F1
#
_cell.length_a   1.000
_cell.length_b   1.000
_cell.length_c   1.000
_cell.angle_alpha   90.00
_cell.angle_beta   90.00
_cell.angle_gamma   90.00
#
_symmetry.space_group_name_H-M   'P 1'
#
loop_
_entity.id
_entity.type
_entity.pdbx_description
1 polymer ?
#
loop_
_entity_poly.entity_id
_entity_poly.type
_entity_poly.pdbx_seq_one_letter_code
_entity_poly.pdbx_strand_id
1 'polypeptide(L)'
;MARFLIELPHKAEVLECINAARILVESGSHFLTHADFGCKDGIHKAWIIMDVDSKEEARNILPHVYRRNATIVGLNKFSIKELEDLLEYHTGKGTAWDTQ
;
A
#
# COMPACT_ATOMS: atom_id res chain seq x y z
N MET A 1 9.19 0.62 12.97
CA MET A 1 8.62 0.15 11.70
C MET A 1 7.56 1.12 11.23
N ALA A 2 7.63 1.55 9.98
CA ALA A 2 6.63 2.38 9.32
C ALA A 2 5.59 1.49 8.62
N ARG A 3 4.35 1.97 8.51
CA ARG A 3 3.24 1.24 7.91
C ARG A 3 3.15 1.56 6.43
N PHE A 4 3.04 0.55 5.58
CA PHE A 4 2.92 0.72 4.13
C PHE A 4 1.72 -0.04 3.57
N LEU A 5 1.02 0.58 2.61
CA LEU A 5 0.14 -0.10 1.66
C LEU A 5 0.93 -0.39 0.40
N ILE A 6 0.93 -1.65 -0.01
CA ILE A 6 1.45 -2.09 -1.30
C ILE A 6 0.28 -2.41 -2.20
N GLU A 7 0.29 -1.81 -3.38
CA GLU A 7 -0.66 -2.09 -4.46
C GLU A 7 0.05 -2.83 -5.58
N LEU A 8 -0.47 -4.01 -5.92
CA LEU A 8 0.08 -4.89 -6.96
C LEU A 8 -0.92 -5.03 -8.11
N PRO A 9 -0.88 -4.12 -9.10
CA PRO A 9 -1.72 -4.24 -10.27
C PRO A 9 -1.31 -5.47 -11.11
N HIS A 10 -2.30 -6.14 -11.68
CA HIS A 10 -2.09 -7.23 -12.62
C HIS A 10 -3.13 -7.19 -13.75
N LYS A 11 -2.89 -8.01 -14.75
CA LYS A 11 -3.70 -8.11 -15.96
C LYS A 11 -5.05 -8.80 -15.71
N ALA A 12 -6.08 -8.36 -16.43
CA ALA A 12 -7.45 -8.88 -16.28
C ALA A 12 -7.66 -10.23 -16.97
N GLU A 13 -6.79 -10.56 -17.91
CA GLU A 13 -6.76 -11.84 -18.62
C GLU A 13 -6.77 -13.00 -17.62
N VAL A 14 -7.69 -13.96 -17.80
CA VAL A 14 -8.02 -14.98 -16.79
C VAL A 14 -6.79 -15.70 -16.24
N LEU A 15 -5.88 -16.13 -17.12
CA LEU A 15 -4.66 -16.83 -16.70
C LEU A 15 -3.69 -15.89 -15.97
N GLU A 16 -3.56 -14.64 -16.39
CA GLU A 16 -2.69 -13.66 -15.73
C GLU A 16 -3.23 -13.32 -14.33
N CYS A 17 -4.55 -13.13 -14.20
CA CYS A 17 -5.21 -12.88 -12.93
C CYS A 17 -5.04 -14.04 -11.94
N ILE A 18 -5.26 -15.27 -12.40
CA ILE A 18 -5.09 -16.47 -11.55
C ILE A 18 -3.61 -16.64 -11.17
N ASN A 19 -2.68 -16.48 -12.11
CA ASN A 19 -1.25 -16.58 -11.83
C ASN A 19 -0.80 -15.52 -10.82
N ALA A 20 -1.35 -14.30 -10.91
CA ALA A 20 -1.01 -13.25 -9.97
C ALA A 20 -1.42 -13.60 -8.53
N ALA A 21 -2.64 -14.11 -8.34
CA ALA A 21 -3.12 -14.57 -7.04
C ALA A 21 -2.29 -15.76 -6.52
N ARG A 22 -2.01 -16.75 -7.38
CA ARG A 22 -1.23 -17.93 -7.00
C ARG A 22 0.16 -17.59 -6.50
N ILE A 23 0.89 -16.69 -7.20
CA ILE A 23 2.24 -16.31 -6.77
C ILE A 23 2.23 -15.75 -5.35
N LEU A 24 1.23 -14.94 -4.98
CA LEU A 24 1.16 -14.35 -3.64
C LEU A 24 0.77 -15.38 -2.58
N VAL A 25 -0.28 -16.17 -2.85
CA VAL A 25 -0.80 -17.21 -1.93
C VAL A 25 0.21 -18.34 -1.72
N GLU A 26 0.93 -18.75 -2.76
CA GLU A 26 1.88 -19.88 -2.73
C GLU A 26 3.32 -19.46 -2.37
N SER A 27 3.60 -18.16 -2.22
CA SER A 27 4.97 -17.65 -1.98
C SER A 27 5.62 -18.13 -0.67
N GLY A 28 4.83 -18.58 0.30
CA GLY A 28 5.29 -18.94 1.65
C GLY A 28 5.76 -17.74 2.51
N SER A 29 5.77 -16.52 1.95
CA SER A 29 6.09 -15.31 2.69
C SER A 29 4.88 -14.89 3.52
N HIS A 30 5.05 -14.82 4.84
CA HIS A 30 3.99 -14.38 5.76
C HIS A 30 3.37 -13.04 5.35
N PHE A 31 4.14 -12.14 4.74
CA PHE A 31 3.63 -10.86 4.26
C PHE A 31 2.71 -11.00 3.04
N LEU A 32 3.05 -11.88 2.11
CA LEU A 32 2.34 -12.01 0.84
C LEU A 32 1.10 -12.90 0.93
N THR A 33 1.07 -13.82 1.90
CA THR A 33 -0.09 -14.71 2.13
C THR A 33 -1.30 -13.98 2.69
N HIS A 34 -1.14 -12.77 3.22
CA HIS A 34 -2.23 -11.91 3.71
C HIS A 34 -2.65 -10.84 2.69
N ALA A 35 -2.34 -11.05 1.40
CA ALA A 35 -2.80 -10.16 0.36
C ALA A 35 -4.33 -10.22 0.22
N ASP A 36 -4.96 -9.04 0.15
CA ASP A 36 -6.35 -8.88 -0.23
C ASP A 36 -6.46 -8.70 -1.74
N PHE A 37 -7.51 -9.23 -2.36
CA PHE A 37 -7.66 -9.26 -3.81
C PHE A 37 -8.96 -8.60 -4.26
N GLY A 38 -8.86 -7.69 -5.24
CA GLY A 38 -10.01 -7.02 -5.84
C GLY A 38 -10.65 -7.79 -6.99
N CYS A 39 -10.11 -8.94 -7.41
CA CYS A 39 -10.47 -9.59 -8.66
C CYS A 39 -11.97 -9.93 -8.75
N LYS A 40 -12.60 -10.31 -7.64
CA LYS A 40 -14.04 -10.61 -7.58
C LYS A 40 -14.93 -9.37 -7.68
N ASP A 41 -14.36 -8.19 -7.48
CA ASP A 41 -15.01 -6.88 -7.62
C ASP A 41 -14.61 -6.19 -8.95
N GLY A 42 -13.96 -6.93 -9.87
CA GLY A 42 -13.48 -6.40 -11.15
C GLY A 42 -12.22 -5.54 -11.06
N ILE A 43 -11.62 -5.40 -9.87
CA ILE A 43 -10.38 -4.66 -9.67
C ILE A 43 -9.20 -5.62 -9.69
N HIS A 44 -8.46 -5.64 -10.80
CA HIS A 44 -7.28 -6.51 -10.97
C HIS A 44 -6.04 -5.95 -10.28
N LYS A 45 -6.13 -5.92 -8.95
CA LYS A 45 -5.09 -5.46 -8.03
C LYS A 45 -5.13 -6.31 -6.76
N ALA A 46 -3.97 -6.56 -6.18
CA ALA A 46 -3.85 -7.05 -4.82
C ALA A 46 -3.32 -5.96 -3.90
N TRP A 47 -3.73 -5.98 -2.64
CA TRP A 47 -3.30 -5.06 -1.60
C TRP A 47 -2.64 -5.80 -0.46
N ILE A 48 -1.56 -5.25 0.06
CA ILE A 48 -0.88 -5.78 1.24
C ILE A 48 -0.59 -4.61 2.16
N ILE A 49 -0.99 -4.72 3.43
CA ILE A 49 -0.59 -3.77 4.46
C ILE A 49 0.47 -4.44 5.33
N MET A 50 1.63 -3.81 5.48
CA MET A 50 2.71 -4.32 6.32
C MET A 50 3.44 -3.20 7.04
N ASP A 51 4.02 -3.55 8.17
CA ASP A 51 4.93 -2.69 8.91
C ASP A 51 6.37 -3.16 8.60
N VAL A 52 7.23 -2.26 8.13
CA VAL A 52 8.67 -2.51 7.81
C VAL A 52 9.48 -1.23 8.02
N ASP A 53 10.80 -1.28 7.97
CA ASP A 53 11.63 -0.12 8.31
C ASP A 53 11.72 0.92 7.18
N SER A 54 11.50 0.51 5.94
CA SER A 54 11.55 1.43 4.80
C SER A 54 10.69 1.04 3.61
N LYS A 55 10.42 2.02 2.74
CA LYS A 55 9.77 1.81 1.44
C LYS A 55 10.58 0.91 0.51
N GLU A 56 11.91 0.87 0.67
CA GLU A 56 12.78 -0.02 -0.09
C GLU A 56 12.66 -1.46 0.39
N GLU A 57 12.64 -1.68 1.70
CA GLU A 57 12.41 -3.00 2.30
C GLU A 57 11.05 -3.57 1.89
N ALA A 58 9.98 -2.77 1.97
CA ALA A 58 8.65 -3.14 1.47
C ALA A 58 8.70 -3.62 0.02
N ARG A 59 9.51 -2.99 -0.82
CA ARG A 59 9.69 -3.39 -2.23
C ARG A 59 10.47 -4.70 -2.35
N ASN A 60 11.51 -4.88 -1.55
CA ASN A 60 12.40 -6.03 -1.64
C ASN A 60 11.74 -7.33 -1.19
N ILE A 61 10.75 -7.26 -0.30
CA ILE A 61 9.91 -8.41 0.09
C ILE A 61 9.09 -8.95 -1.09
N LEU A 62 8.75 -8.10 -2.07
CA LEU A 62 7.95 -8.51 -3.22
C LEU A 62 8.73 -9.43 -4.17
N PRO A 63 8.05 -10.39 -4.83
CA PRO A 63 8.62 -11.12 -5.94
C PRO A 63 9.13 -10.18 -7.03
N HIS A 64 10.26 -10.52 -7.65
CA HIS A 64 10.93 -9.66 -8.64
C HIS A 64 9.99 -9.13 -9.74
N VAL A 65 9.04 -9.96 -10.19
CA VAL A 65 8.07 -9.62 -11.24
C VAL A 65 7.16 -8.44 -10.87
N TYR A 66 6.94 -8.20 -9.57
CA TYR A 66 6.06 -7.15 -9.08
C TYR A 66 6.78 -5.89 -8.63
N ARG A 67 8.08 -5.97 -8.29
CA ARG A 67 8.82 -4.84 -7.69
C ARG A 67 8.76 -3.55 -8.51
N ARG A 68 8.76 -3.66 -9.83
CA ARG A 68 8.75 -2.52 -10.75
C ARG A 68 7.38 -1.84 -10.83
N ASN A 69 6.31 -2.64 -10.82
CA ASN A 69 4.94 -2.14 -11.05
C ASN A 69 4.17 -1.93 -9.75
N ALA A 70 4.74 -2.30 -8.61
CA ALA A 70 4.15 -2.08 -7.30
C ALA A 70 4.15 -0.59 -6.93
N THR A 71 3.00 -0.11 -6.48
CA THR A 71 2.92 1.19 -5.80
C THR A 71 3.03 0.96 -4.31
N ILE A 72 3.96 1.67 -3.65
CA ILE A 72 4.19 1.55 -2.21
C ILE A 72 3.90 2.90 -1.57
N VAL A 73 2.90 2.94 -0.71
CA VAL A 73 2.36 4.15 -0.09
C VAL A 73 2.62 4.08 1.41
N GLY A 74 3.27 5.11 1.96
CA GLY A 74 3.39 5.24 3.42
C GLY A 74 2.03 5.62 4.00
N LEU A 75 1.58 4.87 5.01
CA LEU A 75 0.33 5.12 5.70
C LEU A 75 0.57 5.84 7.02
N ASN A 76 -0.22 6.87 7.27
CA ASN A 76 -0.23 7.61 8.52
C ASN A 76 -1.64 7.61 9.10
N LYS A 77 -1.74 7.66 10.43
CA LYS A 77 -2.98 7.98 11.14
C LYS A 77 -2.75 9.31 11.84
N PHE A 78 -3.82 10.09 11.98
CA PHE A 78 -3.78 11.39 12.65
C PHE A 78 -4.81 11.40 13.77
N SER A 79 -4.40 11.88 14.93
CA SER A 79 -5.29 12.42 15.96
C SER A 79 -5.74 13.82 15.59
N ILE A 80 -6.75 14.35 16.28
CA ILE A 80 -7.25 15.72 16.05
C ILE A 80 -6.11 16.74 16.13
N LYS A 81 -5.22 16.61 17.11
CA LYS A 81 -4.06 17.50 17.27
C LYS A 81 -3.10 17.41 16.08
N GLU A 82 -2.80 16.20 15.60
CA GLU A 82 -1.89 16.02 14.46
C GLU A 82 -2.50 16.51 13.12
N LEU A 83 -3.81 16.76 13.06
CA LEU A 83 -4.42 17.41 11.89
C LEU A 83 -4.03 18.88 11.79
N GLU A 84 -3.83 19.56 12.92
CA GLU A 84 -3.32 20.94 12.92
C GLU A 84 -1.91 20.95 12.32
N ASP A 85 -1.03 20.05 12.79
CA ASP A 85 0.32 19.88 12.25
C ASP A 85 0.31 19.52 10.75
N LEU A 86 -0.62 18.67 10.31
CA LEU A 86 -0.78 18.29 8.90
C LEU A 86 -1.22 19.47 8.03
N LEU A 87 -2.09 20.34 8.54
CA LEU A 87 -2.46 21.56 7.85
C LEU A 87 -1.23 22.45 7.65
N GLU A 88 -0.42 22.67 8.70
CA GLU A 88 0.79 23.49 8.59
C GLU A 88 1.77 22.93 7.55
N TYR A 89 1.91 21.60 7.50
CA TYR A 89 2.74 20.90 6.50
C TYR A 89 2.31 21.20 5.06
N HIS A 90 1.00 21.35 4.80
CA HIS A 90 0.47 21.62 3.47
C HIS A 90 0.42 23.11 3.10
N THR A 91 0.15 24.00 4.06
CA THR A 91 0.01 25.44 3.82
C THR A 91 1.34 26.20 3.95
N GLY A 92 2.37 25.57 4.51
CA GLY A 92 3.67 26.19 4.78
C GLY A 92 3.62 27.33 5.81
N LYS A 93 2.48 27.51 6.48
CA LYS A 93 2.23 28.52 7.52
C LYS A 93 1.18 28.01 8.50
N GLY A 94 1.56 27.97 9.77
CA GLY A 94 0.68 27.70 10.89
C GLY A 94 -0.49 28.69 10.98
N THR A 95 -1.63 28.09 11.33
CA THR A 95 -2.92 28.64 11.79
C THR A 95 -3.65 29.67 10.92
N ALA A 96 -4.81 29.23 10.39
CA ALA A 96 -5.93 30.09 10.05
C ALA A 96 -7.26 29.32 10.16
N TRP A 97 -7.57 28.81 11.37
CA TRP A 97 -8.91 28.33 11.71
C TRP A 97 -9.36 28.97 13.02
N ASP A 98 -9.28 30.29 13.08
CA ASP A 98 -10.01 31.13 14.04
C ASP A 98 -10.70 32.24 13.24
N THR A 99 -11.69 31.87 12.46
CA THR A 99 -12.79 32.76 12.05
C THR A 99 -13.93 31.90 11.52
N GLN A 100 -14.80 31.42 12.40
CA GLN A 100 -16.15 31.98 12.59
C GLN A 100 -16.95 31.17 13.61
#